data_AF-A0A363NSF9-F1
#
_entry.id   AF-A0A363NSF9-F1
#
_cell.length_a   1.000
_cell.length_b   1.000
_cell.length_c   1.000
_cell.angle_alpha   90.00
_cell.angle_beta   90.00
_cell.angle_gamma   90.00
#
_symmetry.space_group_name_H-M   'P 1'
#
loop_
_entity.id
_entity.type
_entity.pdbx_description
1 polymer ?
#
loop_
_entity_poly.entity_id
_entity_poly.type
_entity_poly.pdbx_seq_one_letter_code
_entity_poly.pdbx_strand_id
1 'polypeptide(L)'
;MHHVEYQGSYITLLTEKEILNPYSVLKKTFNEFSSPTHIQDELFEILTLAIRRNYWMTYDSPLVIYKKYKKLLRLFEAGWLIEKIRPDLSLSEKFSIPYTNIKIKTRERERIITNSDPISNAYQALVSIYSSDPLYSLRSDLFNLLFEGLMPTCVNYSCEFDDYMAKAVQQMNILISTLLIIDRHEQRNVLSPRDVEILTKERDKFIARDTLYDYDVDLYHVFRYSKKEDLITAILISKEILNTNNFWKLHGNPANILYYYHDLLFILDGYWGHYQNILEDGKDINTKWKYPKDKKQELYSMGYKWIKRPWKYLHDQFEKKSVQEWRSMLELCLEDVFSNRQIGYRVDRNNNEVLDFIRELLYLDELNAYEPKIY
;
A
#
# COMPACT_ATOMS: atom_id res chain seq x y z
N MET A 1 -6.04 -7.03 13.39
CA MET A 1 -7.03 -6.67 12.35
C MET A 1 -6.79 -5.21 12.03
N HIS A 2 -6.79 -4.82 10.75
CA HIS A 2 -6.42 -3.49 10.27
C HIS A 2 -7.57 -2.96 9.39
N HIS A 3 -7.72 -1.63 9.26
CA HIS A 3 -8.76 -0.99 8.44
C HIS A 3 -8.68 -1.31 6.93
N VAL A 4 -7.58 -1.90 6.44
CA VAL A 4 -7.34 -2.11 5.01
C VAL A 4 -7.93 -3.45 4.60
N GLU A 5 -8.83 -3.42 3.63
CA GLU A 5 -9.33 -4.62 2.97
C GLU A 5 -8.40 -5.04 1.84
N TYR A 6 -8.05 -6.32 1.85
CA TYR A 6 -7.31 -6.95 0.75
C TYR A 6 -8.25 -7.75 -0.16
N GLN A 7 -9.44 -7.22 -0.50
CA GLN A 7 -10.41 -7.95 -1.34
C GLN A 7 -10.36 -7.54 -2.82
N GLY A 8 -9.78 -6.36 -3.13
CA GLY A 8 -9.73 -5.80 -4.48
C GLY A 8 -8.34 -5.88 -5.13
N SER A 9 -8.27 -6.27 -6.41
CA SER A 9 -7.06 -6.11 -7.22
C SER A 9 -7.04 -4.73 -7.88
N TYR A 10 -6.20 -3.84 -7.37
CA TYR A 10 -6.00 -2.46 -7.85
C TYR A 10 -4.51 -2.08 -7.72
N ILE A 11 -4.11 -0.90 -8.20
CA ILE A 11 -2.71 -0.43 -8.13
C ILE A 11 -2.54 0.48 -6.91
N THR A 12 -1.42 0.35 -6.19
CA THR A 12 -1.10 1.15 -4.99
C THR A 12 0.25 1.85 -5.07
N LEU A 13 1.24 1.32 -5.82
CA LEU A 13 2.61 1.84 -5.83
C LEU A 13 3.13 2.29 -7.19
N LEU A 14 2.53 1.84 -8.30
CA LEU A 14 2.94 2.28 -9.64
C LEU A 14 2.56 3.74 -9.89
N THR A 15 3.43 4.47 -10.59
CA THR A 15 3.09 5.79 -11.13
C THR A 15 2.23 5.67 -12.39
N GLU A 16 1.49 6.71 -12.76
CA GLU A 16 0.72 6.73 -14.03
C GLU A 16 1.57 6.37 -15.25
N LYS A 17 2.83 6.81 -15.28
CA LYS A 17 3.77 6.48 -16.36
C LYS A 17 4.12 4.99 -16.40
N GLU A 18 4.23 4.36 -15.24
CA GLU A 18 4.49 2.93 -15.12
C GLU A 18 3.23 2.10 -15.40
N ILE A 19 2.04 2.61 -15.08
CA ILE A 19 0.78 1.97 -15.45
C ILE A 19 0.64 1.91 -16.98
N LEU A 20 0.96 3.02 -17.66
CA LEU A 20 0.95 3.07 -19.13
C LEU A 20 2.10 2.31 -19.80
N ASN A 21 3.12 1.90 -19.04
CA ASN A 21 4.25 1.13 -19.53
C ASN A 21 4.81 0.20 -18.43
N PRO A 22 4.13 -0.91 -18.11
CA PRO A 22 4.53 -1.79 -17.00
C PRO A 22 5.89 -2.47 -17.26
N TYR A 23 6.30 -2.64 -18.52
CA TYR A 23 7.62 -3.15 -18.88
C TYR A 23 8.77 -2.25 -18.41
N SER A 24 8.53 -0.95 -18.24
CA SER A 24 9.55 -0.05 -17.67
C SER A 24 9.94 -0.41 -16.24
N VAL A 25 9.00 -0.98 -15.47
CA VAL A 25 9.23 -1.48 -14.10
C VAL A 25 10.12 -2.71 -14.12
N LEU A 26 9.80 -3.68 -15.01
CA LEU A 26 10.61 -4.88 -15.23
C LEU A 26 12.03 -4.49 -15.64
N LYS A 27 12.16 -3.62 -16.65
CA LYS A 27 13.45 -3.13 -17.14
C LYS A 27 14.25 -2.50 -16.02
N LYS A 28 13.67 -1.60 -15.22
CA LYS A 28 14.35 -0.95 -14.10
C LYS A 28 14.77 -1.95 -13.01
N THR A 29 13.95 -2.97 -12.78
CA THR A 29 14.18 -3.98 -11.73
C THR A 29 15.27 -4.98 -12.14
N PHE A 30 15.34 -5.34 -13.42
CA PHE A 30 16.27 -6.34 -13.95
C PHE A 30 17.45 -5.78 -14.73
N ASN A 31 17.54 -4.44 -14.90
CA ASN A 31 18.50 -3.76 -15.78
C ASN A 31 19.97 -4.23 -15.62
N GLU A 32 20.36 -4.61 -14.40
CA GLU A 32 21.74 -4.95 -14.05
C GLU A 32 21.96 -6.45 -13.83
N PHE A 33 20.92 -7.29 -13.98
CA PHE A 33 20.96 -8.68 -13.55
C PHE A 33 20.69 -9.68 -14.69
N SER A 34 21.66 -10.56 -14.91
CA SER A 34 21.53 -11.72 -15.81
C SER A 34 20.77 -12.89 -15.18
N SER A 35 20.22 -12.73 -13.97
CA SER A 35 19.51 -13.77 -13.23
C SER A 35 18.41 -13.15 -12.37
N PRO A 36 17.27 -13.84 -12.11
CA PRO A 36 16.26 -13.32 -11.18
C PRO A 36 16.73 -13.40 -9.73
N THR A 37 17.83 -14.10 -9.47
CA THR A 37 18.38 -14.41 -8.14
C THR A 37 18.42 -13.21 -7.21
N HIS A 38 18.87 -12.04 -7.68
CA HIS A 38 18.95 -10.87 -6.79
C HIS A 38 17.59 -10.43 -6.24
N ILE A 39 16.53 -10.49 -7.04
CA ILE A 39 15.17 -10.15 -6.61
C ILE A 39 14.56 -11.29 -5.78
N GLN A 40 14.89 -12.54 -6.11
CA GLN A 40 14.50 -13.70 -5.33
C GLN A 40 15.13 -13.67 -3.94
N ASP A 41 16.40 -13.27 -3.83
CA ASP A 41 17.12 -13.10 -2.57
C ASP A 41 16.42 -12.03 -1.71
N GLU A 42 15.99 -10.89 -2.29
CA GLU A 42 15.20 -9.88 -1.57
C GLU A 42 13.89 -10.45 -1.02
N LEU A 43 13.18 -11.29 -1.78
CA LEU A 43 11.98 -12.00 -1.31
C LEU A 43 12.31 -12.97 -0.16
N PHE A 44 13.37 -13.78 -0.30
CA PHE A 44 13.80 -14.74 0.71
C PHE A 44 14.34 -14.06 1.98
N GLU A 45 14.91 -12.86 1.86
CA GLU A 45 15.28 -12.04 3.01
C GLU A 45 14.05 -11.60 3.78
N ILE A 46 12.99 -11.10 3.10
CA ILE A 46 11.70 -10.75 3.75
C ILE A 46 11.10 -11.98 4.46
N LEU A 47 11.10 -13.14 3.81
CA LEU A 47 10.69 -14.40 4.44
C LEU A 47 11.55 -14.74 5.67
N THR A 48 12.87 -14.64 5.55
CA THR A 48 13.80 -14.95 6.63
C THR A 48 13.56 -14.05 7.84
N LEU A 49 13.28 -12.77 7.60
CA LEU A 49 12.96 -11.79 8.63
C LEU A 49 11.70 -12.14 9.40
N ALA A 50 10.67 -12.57 8.68
CA ALA A 50 9.39 -12.96 9.26
C ALA A 50 9.49 -14.21 10.15
N ILE A 51 10.39 -15.13 9.82
CA ILE A 51 10.62 -16.36 10.60
C ILE A 51 11.61 -16.12 11.76
N ARG A 52 12.68 -15.34 11.52
CA ARG A 52 13.75 -15.09 12.49
C ARG A 52 13.52 -13.77 13.20
N ARG A 53 12.98 -13.85 14.42
CA ARG A 53 12.88 -12.70 15.33
C ARG A 53 14.20 -11.95 15.42
N ASN A 54 14.12 -10.62 15.49
CA ASN A 54 15.26 -9.69 15.59
C ASN A 54 16.18 -9.63 14.36
N TYR A 55 15.94 -10.42 13.30
CA TYR A 55 16.84 -10.45 12.16
C TYR A 55 16.86 -9.13 11.38
N TRP A 56 15.80 -8.32 11.43
CA TRP A 56 15.80 -7.00 10.77
C TRP A 56 16.87 -6.07 11.36
N MET A 57 17.31 -6.29 12.60
CA MET A 57 18.36 -5.51 13.24
C MET A 57 19.76 -5.75 12.63
N THR A 58 19.94 -6.72 11.73
CA THR A 58 21.17 -6.86 10.95
C THR A 58 21.30 -5.80 9.85
N TYR A 59 20.21 -5.11 9.51
CA TYR A 59 20.18 -4.03 8.52
C TYR A 59 20.42 -2.68 9.18
N ASP A 60 20.94 -1.70 8.42
CA ASP A 60 21.18 -0.34 8.92
C ASP A 60 19.91 0.33 9.44
N SER A 61 18.78 0.05 8.80
CA SER A 61 17.48 0.62 9.15
C SER A 61 16.30 -0.24 8.63
N PRO A 62 15.11 -0.13 9.26
CA PRO A 62 13.89 -0.76 8.75
C PRO A 62 13.55 -0.36 7.31
N LEU A 63 13.97 0.85 6.90
CA LEU A 63 13.71 1.38 5.55
C LEU A 63 14.28 0.47 4.46
N VAL A 64 15.40 -0.22 4.71
CA VAL A 64 15.98 -1.15 3.73
C VAL A 64 15.00 -2.27 3.41
N ILE A 65 14.37 -2.84 4.44
CA ILE A 65 13.37 -3.90 4.34
C ILE A 65 12.12 -3.36 3.62
N TYR A 66 11.64 -2.20 4.05
CA TYR A 66 10.45 -1.55 3.48
C TYR A 66 10.64 -1.24 1.99
N LYS A 67 11.84 -0.82 1.58
CA LYS A 67 12.16 -0.60 0.15
C LYS A 67 12.18 -1.89 -0.66
N LYS A 68 12.65 -3.01 -0.09
CA LYS A 68 12.57 -4.34 -0.74
C LYS A 68 11.10 -4.75 -0.93
N TYR A 69 10.27 -4.61 0.10
CA TYR A 69 8.83 -4.82 0.00
C TYR A 69 8.19 -4.00 -1.13
N LYS A 70 8.43 -2.69 -1.16
CA LYS A 70 7.86 -1.81 -2.20
C LYS A 70 8.35 -2.16 -3.61
N LYS A 71 9.61 -2.57 -3.74
CA LYS A 71 10.17 -3.02 -5.03
C LYS A 71 9.48 -4.28 -5.53
N LEU A 72 9.28 -5.27 -4.67
CA LEU A 72 8.57 -6.51 -5.00
C LEU A 72 7.09 -6.24 -5.33
N LEU A 73 6.39 -5.45 -4.52
CA LEU A 73 4.99 -5.12 -4.79
C LEU A 73 4.82 -4.37 -6.11
N ARG A 74 5.68 -3.40 -6.42
CA ARG A 74 5.68 -2.73 -7.75
C ARG A 74 5.90 -3.71 -8.90
N LEU A 75 6.80 -4.68 -8.73
CA LEU A 75 7.05 -5.72 -9.72
C LEU A 75 5.79 -6.58 -9.93
N PHE A 76 5.07 -6.93 -8.86
CA PHE A 76 3.82 -7.70 -8.94
C PHE A 76 2.68 -6.87 -9.56
N GLU A 77 2.53 -5.60 -9.20
CA GLU A 77 1.55 -4.71 -9.86
C GLU A 77 1.81 -4.58 -11.36
N ALA A 78 3.08 -4.48 -11.77
CA ALA A 78 3.46 -4.44 -13.17
C ALA A 78 3.17 -5.78 -13.89
N GLY A 79 3.45 -6.91 -13.23
CA GLY A 79 3.11 -8.23 -13.75
C GLY A 79 1.61 -8.43 -13.96
N TRP A 80 0.79 -7.93 -13.03
CA TRP A 80 -0.67 -7.96 -13.15
C TRP A 80 -1.18 -7.12 -14.32
N LEU A 81 -0.58 -5.96 -14.58
CA LEU A 81 -0.89 -5.16 -15.76
C LEU A 81 -0.47 -5.86 -17.06
N ILE A 82 0.68 -6.54 -17.06
CA ILE A 82 1.16 -7.32 -18.22
C ILE A 82 0.20 -8.46 -18.52
N GLU A 83 -0.30 -9.16 -17.49
CA GLU A 83 -1.27 -10.26 -17.64
C GLU A 83 -2.55 -9.81 -18.37
N LYS A 84 -3.00 -8.57 -18.12
CA LYS A 84 -4.20 -8.00 -18.78
C LYS A 84 -4.01 -7.71 -20.27
N ILE A 85 -2.77 -7.46 -20.71
CA ILE A 85 -2.46 -7.13 -22.11
C ILE A 85 -1.84 -8.31 -22.87
N ARG A 86 -1.24 -9.28 -22.16
CA ARG A 86 -0.54 -10.43 -22.73
C ARG A 86 -0.69 -11.69 -21.85
N PRO A 87 -0.83 -12.87 -22.46
CA PRO A 87 -0.90 -13.12 -23.90
C PRO A 87 -2.26 -12.66 -24.47
N ASP A 88 -2.36 -12.53 -25.80
CA ASP A 88 -3.60 -12.07 -26.45
C ASP A 88 -4.82 -12.86 -25.94
N LEU A 89 -6.00 -12.23 -25.83
CA LEU A 89 -7.16 -12.79 -25.12
C LEU A 89 -7.56 -14.21 -25.60
N SER A 90 -7.34 -14.51 -26.88
CA SER A 90 -7.56 -15.85 -27.46
C SER A 90 -6.61 -16.95 -26.95
N LEU A 91 -5.44 -16.57 -26.46
CA LEU A 91 -4.47 -17.41 -25.79
C LEU A 91 -4.71 -17.41 -24.28
N SER A 92 -5.05 -16.27 -23.68
CA SER A 92 -5.39 -16.20 -22.24
C SER A 92 -6.58 -17.10 -21.90
N GLU A 93 -7.65 -17.12 -22.71
CA GLU A 93 -8.80 -18.03 -22.55
C GLU A 93 -8.41 -19.52 -22.63
N LYS A 94 -7.35 -19.88 -23.37
CA LYS A 94 -6.84 -21.27 -23.44
C LYS A 94 -6.02 -21.65 -22.21
N PHE A 95 -5.43 -20.66 -21.53
CA PHE A 95 -4.59 -20.86 -20.34
C PHE A 95 -5.39 -20.76 -19.04
N SER A 96 -6.53 -20.07 -19.05
CA SER A 96 -7.50 -20.01 -17.97
C SER A 96 -8.23 -21.34 -17.83
N ILE A 97 -7.64 -22.31 -17.12
CA ILE A 97 -8.33 -23.55 -16.75
C ILE A 97 -9.31 -23.22 -15.61
N PRO A 98 -10.64 -23.39 -15.80
CA PRO A 98 -11.60 -23.18 -14.72
C PRO A 98 -11.30 -24.07 -13.53
N TYR A 99 -11.45 -23.58 -12.30
CA TYR A 99 -11.18 -24.34 -11.08
C TYR A 99 -11.94 -25.68 -11.03
N THR A 100 -13.15 -25.72 -11.60
CA THR A 100 -13.99 -26.91 -11.76
C THR A 100 -13.43 -27.97 -12.70
N ASN A 101 -12.47 -27.62 -13.55
CA ASN A 101 -11.81 -28.50 -14.51
C ASN A 101 -10.41 -28.96 -14.06
N ILE A 102 -9.94 -28.53 -12.89
CA ILE A 102 -8.70 -29.02 -12.29
C ILE A 102 -8.96 -30.44 -11.76
N LYS A 103 -8.86 -31.43 -12.64
CA LYS A 103 -8.81 -32.84 -12.22
C LYS A 103 -7.46 -33.09 -11.58
N ILE A 104 -7.44 -33.51 -10.31
CA ILE A 104 -6.28 -34.13 -9.68
C ILE A 104 -6.03 -35.45 -10.42
N LYS A 105 -5.29 -35.41 -11.53
CA LYS A 105 -4.89 -36.61 -12.26
C LYS A 105 -3.79 -37.29 -11.46
N THR A 106 -4.12 -38.43 -10.88
CA THR A 106 -3.15 -39.43 -10.41
C THR A 106 -2.20 -39.74 -11.58
N ARG A 107 -0.90 -39.65 -11.31
CA ARG A 107 0.20 -39.72 -12.28
C ARG A 107 0.05 -40.89 -13.27
N GLU A 108 -0.35 -40.58 -14.50
CA GLU A 108 0.10 -41.31 -15.68
C GLU A 108 1.09 -40.43 -16.44
N ARG A 109 2.31 -40.95 -16.64
CA ARG A 109 3.38 -40.28 -17.37
C ARG A 109 3.06 -40.25 -18.86
N GLU A 110 2.17 -39.36 -19.27
CA GLU A 110 2.16 -38.89 -20.65
C GLU A 110 3.33 -37.92 -20.82
N ARG A 111 4.35 -38.33 -21.57
CA ARG A 111 5.38 -37.41 -22.07
C ARG A 111 4.71 -36.48 -23.08
N ILE A 112 4.12 -35.40 -22.60
CA ILE A 112 3.75 -34.28 -23.46
C ILE A 112 5.07 -33.65 -23.92
N ILE A 113 5.43 -33.90 -25.18
CA ILE A 113 6.48 -33.15 -25.86
C ILE A 113 5.89 -31.77 -26.15
N THR A 114 6.02 -30.84 -25.22
CA THR A 114 5.83 -29.42 -25.53
C THR A 114 7.16 -28.88 -26.05
N ASN A 115 7.29 -28.76 -27.37
CA ASN A 115 8.18 -27.76 -27.97
C ASN A 115 7.56 -26.36 -27.70
N SER A 116 7.40 -26.02 -26.43
CA SER A 116 6.84 -24.75 -25.99
C SER A 116 7.96 -23.73 -25.92
N ASP A 117 7.86 -22.72 -26.77
CA ASP A 117 8.67 -21.51 -26.72
C ASP A 117 8.74 -20.94 -25.28
N PRO A 118 9.92 -20.67 -24.71
CA PRO A 118 10.07 -20.22 -23.33
C PRO A 118 9.18 -19.03 -22.92
N ILE A 119 8.92 -18.12 -23.86
CA ILE A 119 8.03 -16.98 -23.60
C ILE A 119 6.55 -17.38 -23.52
N SER A 120 6.10 -18.36 -24.31
CA SER A 120 4.73 -18.89 -24.22
C SER A 120 4.49 -19.53 -22.85
N ASN A 121 5.47 -20.27 -22.34
CA ASN A 121 5.42 -20.83 -20.99
C ASN A 121 5.42 -19.75 -19.90
N ALA A 122 6.18 -18.67 -20.10
CA ALA A 122 6.21 -17.56 -19.15
C ALA A 122 4.84 -16.86 -19.07
N TYR A 123 4.22 -16.56 -20.22
CA TYR A 123 2.87 -15.99 -20.24
C TYR A 123 1.81 -16.94 -19.67
N GLN A 124 1.91 -18.24 -19.94
CA GLN A 124 1.01 -19.23 -19.31
C GLN A 124 1.18 -19.26 -17.78
N ALA A 125 2.42 -19.22 -17.28
CA ALA A 125 2.69 -19.15 -15.85
C ALA A 125 2.15 -17.86 -15.24
N LEU A 126 2.31 -16.72 -15.93
CA LEU A 126 1.80 -15.42 -15.48
C LEU A 126 0.27 -15.45 -15.28
N VAL A 127 -0.47 -15.91 -16.29
CA VAL A 127 -1.94 -16.05 -16.24
C VAL A 127 -2.34 -17.02 -15.13
N SER A 128 -1.66 -18.17 -15.02
CA SER A 128 -1.96 -19.17 -14.00
C SER A 128 -1.77 -18.62 -12.58
N ILE A 129 -0.72 -17.83 -12.35
CA ILE A 129 -0.43 -17.25 -11.02
C ILE A 129 -1.50 -16.24 -10.64
N TYR A 130 -1.85 -15.28 -11.50
CA TYR A 130 -2.88 -14.29 -11.16
C TYR A 130 -4.30 -14.86 -11.13
N SER A 131 -4.53 -16.01 -11.77
CA SER A 131 -5.79 -16.75 -11.67
C SER A 131 -5.91 -17.53 -10.36
N SER A 132 -4.81 -18.08 -9.84
CA SER A 132 -4.81 -18.80 -8.56
C SER A 132 -4.74 -17.85 -7.37
N ASP A 133 -3.89 -16.84 -7.47
CA ASP A 133 -3.56 -15.88 -6.41
C ASP A 133 -3.66 -14.47 -7.00
N PRO A 134 -4.85 -13.87 -6.94
CA PRO A 134 -5.07 -12.52 -7.44
C PRO A 134 -4.09 -11.53 -6.79
N LEU A 135 -3.88 -10.38 -7.44
CA LEU A 135 -2.93 -9.36 -6.97
C LEU A 135 -3.15 -8.96 -5.50
N TYR A 136 -4.42 -8.91 -5.04
CA TYR A 136 -4.72 -8.60 -3.64
C TYR A 136 -4.13 -9.63 -2.66
N SER A 137 -4.11 -10.91 -3.04
CA SER A 137 -3.60 -12.00 -2.20
C SER A 137 -2.09 -11.89 -2.10
N LEU A 138 -1.41 -11.75 -3.24
CA LEU A 138 0.03 -11.54 -3.30
C LEU A 138 0.47 -10.30 -2.50
N ARG A 139 -0.30 -9.21 -2.58
CA ARG A 139 -0.06 -8.00 -1.76
C ARG A 139 -0.23 -8.28 -0.28
N SER A 140 -1.33 -8.93 0.11
CA SER A 140 -1.62 -9.23 1.51
C SER A 140 -0.55 -10.14 2.11
N ASP A 141 -0.21 -11.23 1.43
CA ASP A 141 0.81 -12.17 1.88
C ASP A 141 2.17 -11.49 2.01
N LEU A 142 2.59 -10.71 1.01
CA LEU A 142 3.87 -10.00 1.05
C LEU A 142 3.90 -8.94 2.18
N PHE A 143 2.78 -8.24 2.41
CA PHE A 143 2.66 -7.30 3.53
C PHE A 143 2.73 -8.01 4.88
N ASN A 144 2.06 -9.15 5.02
CA ASN A 144 2.10 -9.96 6.26
C ASN A 144 3.52 -10.43 6.56
N LEU A 145 4.28 -10.88 5.55
CA LEU A 145 5.69 -11.22 5.71
C LEU A 145 6.53 -10.03 6.17
N LEU A 146 6.34 -8.85 5.55
CA LEU A 146 7.02 -7.62 5.99
C LEU A 146 6.66 -7.28 7.44
N PHE A 147 5.36 -7.27 7.75
CA PHE A 147 4.84 -6.86 9.04
C PHE A 147 5.40 -7.73 10.15
N GLU A 148 5.35 -9.06 10.00
CA GLU A 148 5.95 -10.02 10.93
C GLU A 148 7.46 -9.84 11.05
N GLY A 149 8.16 -9.64 9.92
CA GLY A 149 9.59 -9.42 9.91
C GLY A 149 10.04 -8.16 10.64
N LEU A 150 9.15 -7.17 10.75
CA LEU A 150 9.34 -5.93 11.49
C LEU A 150 8.87 -6.01 12.96
N MET A 151 8.46 -7.20 13.43
CA MET A 151 8.14 -7.55 14.82
C MET A 151 7.01 -6.73 15.44
N PRO A 152 5.74 -7.05 15.12
CA PRO A 152 4.60 -6.34 15.68
C PRO A 152 4.38 -6.71 17.14
N THR A 153 4.04 -5.70 17.94
CA THR A 153 3.60 -5.85 19.35
C THR A 153 2.33 -5.05 19.65
N CYS A 154 1.91 -4.17 18.73
CA CYS A 154 0.68 -3.36 18.86
C CYS A 154 -0.61 -4.17 18.67
N VAL A 155 -0.52 -5.37 18.08
CA VAL A 155 -1.64 -6.26 17.84
C VAL A 155 -1.27 -7.67 18.27
N ASN A 156 -2.25 -8.42 18.80
CA ASN A 156 -2.13 -9.87 18.97
C ASN A 156 -2.21 -10.51 17.57
N TYR A 157 -1.14 -10.37 16.81
CA TYR A 157 -1.01 -10.88 15.47
C TYR A 157 -0.23 -12.19 15.57
N SER A 158 -0.90 -13.29 15.24
CA SER A 158 -0.28 -14.60 15.11
C SER A 158 -0.39 -15.01 13.66
N CYS A 159 0.54 -14.59 12.81
CA CYS A 159 0.75 -15.33 11.57
C CYS A 159 1.38 -16.66 11.96
N GLU A 160 0.57 -17.71 12.06
CA GLU A 160 1.13 -19.05 12.03
C GLU A 160 1.76 -19.22 10.64
N PHE A 161 3.09 -19.25 10.60
CA PHE A 161 3.83 -19.62 9.39
C PHE A 161 3.53 -21.07 9.08
N ASP A 162 2.49 -21.28 8.30
CA ASP A 162 1.96 -22.57 7.91
C ASP A 162 2.40 -22.96 6.49
N ASP A 163 1.95 -24.13 6.05
CA ASP A 163 2.18 -24.63 4.70
C ASP A 163 1.63 -23.69 3.61
N TYR A 164 0.69 -22.79 3.94
CA TYR A 164 0.15 -21.82 3.00
C TYR A 164 1.17 -20.69 2.72
N MET A 165 1.80 -20.11 3.73
CA MET A 165 2.82 -19.07 3.52
C MET A 165 4.02 -19.54 2.70
N ALA A 166 4.43 -20.81 2.86
CA ALA A 166 5.48 -21.40 2.03
C ALA A 166 5.08 -21.49 0.55
N LYS A 167 3.82 -21.81 0.25
CA LYS A 167 3.29 -21.85 -1.12
C LYS A 167 3.20 -20.46 -1.73
N ALA A 168 2.73 -19.46 -0.97
CA ALA A 168 2.66 -18.08 -1.41
C ALA A 168 4.04 -17.55 -1.83
N VAL A 169 5.07 -17.77 -1.00
CA VAL A 169 6.45 -17.39 -1.35
C VAL A 169 6.96 -18.15 -2.57
N GLN A 170 6.65 -19.44 -2.70
CA GLN A 170 7.03 -20.21 -3.89
C GLN A 170 6.40 -19.64 -5.16
N GLN A 171 5.14 -19.21 -5.11
CA GLN A 171 4.46 -18.59 -6.25
C GLN A 171 5.04 -17.22 -6.59
N MET A 172 5.31 -16.37 -5.59
CA MET A 172 6.02 -15.11 -5.79
C MET A 172 7.41 -15.33 -6.42
N ASN A 173 8.14 -16.36 -5.98
CA ASN A 173 9.44 -16.72 -6.52
C ASN A 173 9.38 -17.15 -8.01
N ILE A 174 8.34 -17.93 -8.37
CA ILE A 174 8.07 -18.30 -9.76
C ILE A 174 7.70 -17.06 -10.58
N LEU A 175 6.84 -16.19 -10.04
CA LEU A 175 6.42 -14.95 -10.68
C LEU A 175 7.64 -14.06 -11.03
N ILE A 176 8.59 -13.89 -10.12
CA ILE A 176 9.82 -13.12 -10.38
C ILE A 176 10.59 -13.71 -11.56
N SER A 177 10.76 -15.04 -11.60
CA SER A 177 11.45 -15.72 -12.72
C SER A 177 10.71 -15.54 -14.04
N THR A 178 9.39 -15.69 -14.01
CA THR A 178 8.50 -15.48 -15.16
C THR A 178 8.62 -14.07 -15.73
N LEU A 179 8.60 -13.05 -14.87
CA LEU A 179 8.70 -11.64 -15.28
C LEU A 179 10.06 -11.30 -15.88
N LEU A 180 11.15 -11.94 -15.44
CA LEU A 180 12.46 -11.77 -16.09
C LEU A 180 12.48 -12.34 -17.51
N ILE A 181 11.86 -13.50 -17.73
CA ILE A 181 11.78 -14.11 -19.08
C ILE A 181 10.99 -13.17 -20.01
N ILE A 182 9.88 -12.62 -19.51
CA ILE A 182 9.07 -11.64 -20.23
C ILE A 182 9.88 -10.37 -20.51
N ASP A 183 10.56 -9.79 -19.51
CA ASP A 183 11.38 -8.59 -19.70
C ASP A 183 12.37 -8.75 -20.85
N ARG A 184 13.10 -9.86 -20.89
CA ARG A 184 14.11 -10.16 -21.92
C ARG A 184 13.51 -10.28 -23.31
N HIS A 185 12.31 -10.82 -23.42
CA HIS A 185 11.62 -10.96 -24.70
C HIS A 185 11.02 -9.62 -25.18
N GLU A 186 10.45 -8.84 -24.26
CA GLU A 186 9.67 -7.65 -24.56
C GLU A 186 10.52 -6.37 -24.69
N GLN A 187 11.86 -6.42 -24.52
CA GLN A 187 12.74 -5.24 -24.60
C GLN A 187 12.61 -4.42 -25.89
N ARG A 188 12.13 -5.03 -26.98
CA ARG A 188 11.96 -4.39 -28.30
C ARG A 188 10.51 -4.33 -28.78
N ASN A 189 9.57 -4.86 -27.99
CA ASN A 189 8.18 -4.90 -28.39
C ASN A 189 7.50 -3.57 -28.10
N VAL A 190 6.71 -3.13 -29.08
CA VAL A 190 5.92 -1.91 -28.98
C VAL A 190 4.51 -2.30 -28.56
N LEU A 191 3.95 -1.56 -27.60
CA LEU A 191 2.56 -1.71 -27.18
C LEU A 191 1.64 -1.53 -28.38
N SER A 192 0.74 -2.49 -28.61
CA SER A 192 -0.29 -2.39 -29.64
C SER A 192 -1.35 -1.36 -29.23
N PRO A 193 -2.16 -0.84 -30.17
CA PRO A 193 -3.26 0.07 -29.84
C PRO A 193 -4.23 -0.50 -28.78
N ARG A 194 -4.47 -1.81 -28.81
CA ARG A 194 -5.31 -2.52 -27.83
C ARG A 194 -4.69 -2.50 -26.43
N ASP A 195 -3.38 -2.69 -26.33
CA ASP A 195 -2.68 -2.67 -25.03
C ASP A 195 -2.77 -1.29 -24.42
N VAL A 196 -2.55 -0.26 -25.25
CA VAL A 196 -2.68 1.13 -24.83
C VAL A 196 -4.09 1.43 -24.32
N GLU A 197 -5.14 0.93 -24.98
CA GLU A 197 -6.52 1.08 -24.52
C GLU A 197 -6.75 0.44 -23.15
N ILE A 198 -6.30 -0.80 -22.95
CA ILE A 198 -6.43 -1.52 -21.67
C ILE A 198 -5.68 -0.79 -20.55
N LEU A 199 -4.42 -0.42 -20.78
CA LEU A 199 -3.59 0.28 -19.79
C LEU A 199 -4.13 1.68 -19.48
N THR A 200 -4.69 2.38 -20.48
CA THR A 200 -5.36 3.68 -20.29
C THR A 200 -6.56 3.52 -19.36
N LYS A 201 -7.38 2.48 -19.55
CA LYS A 201 -8.50 2.18 -18.66
C LYS A 201 -8.05 1.90 -17.22
N GLU A 202 -6.97 1.15 -17.03
CA GLU A 202 -6.43 0.88 -15.69
C GLU A 202 -5.82 2.14 -15.05
N ARG A 203 -5.17 3.02 -15.83
CA ARG A 203 -4.74 4.34 -15.37
C ARG A 203 -5.92 5.20 -14.93
N ASP A 204 -6.97 5.26 -15.74
CA ASP A 204 -8.15 6.09 -15.44
C ASP A 204 -8.86 5.61 -14.18
N LYS A 205 -8.96 4.29 -13.99
CA LYS A 205 -9.41 3.72 -12.72
C LYS A 205 -8.51 4.12 -11.56
N PHE A 206 -7.19 4.06 -11.72
CA PHE A 206 -6.24 4.46 -10.69
C PHE A 206 -6.40 5.94 -10.30
N ILE A 207 -6.56 6.84 -11.28
CA ILE A 207 -6.76 8.28 -11.05
C ILE A 207 -8.11 8.57 -10.39
N ALA A 208 -9.16 7.85 -10.81
CA ALA A 208 -10.52 8.05 -10.33
C ALA A 208 -10.77 7.48 -8.92
N ARG A 209 -9.80 6.79 -8.31
CA ARG A 209 -9.97 6.24 -6.96
C ARG A 209 -9.94 7.34 -5.90
N ASP A 210 -11.01 7.42 -5.14
CA ASP A 210 -11.11 8.34 -4.00
C ASP A 210 -10.19 7.94 -2.85
N THR A 211 -9.87 6.65 -2.68
CA THR A 211 -9.02 6.11 -1.60
C THR A 211 -7.85 5.29 -2.13
N LEU A 212 -6.72 5.32 -1.41
CA LEU A 212 -5.53 4.53 -1.79
C LEU A 212 -5.75 3.03 -1.57
N TYR A 213 -6.43 2.67 -0.48
CA TYR A 213 -6.85 1.29 -0.20
C TYR A 213 -8.37 1.17 -0.14
N ASP A 214 -8.88 -0.05 -0.34
CA ASP A 214 -10.24 -0.38 0.05
C ASP A 214 -10.26 -0.54 1.58
N TYR A 215 -11.30 -0.04 2.25
CA TYR A 215 -11.41 -0.03 3.71
C TYR A 215 -12.67 -0.73 4.18
N ASP A 216 -12.59 -1.48 5.30
CA ASP A 216 -13.69 -2.32 5.82
C ASP A 216 -14.73 -1.54 6.62
N VAL A 217 -14.42 -0.28 6.88
CA VAL A 217 -15.25 0.65 7.59
C VAL A 217 -15.10 2.05 7.04
N ASP A 218 -16.07 2.89 7.38
CA ASP A 218 -16.06 4.32 7.10
C ASP A 218 -15.48 5.13 8.26
N LEU A 219 -15.44 6.46 8.08
CA LEU A 219 -14.91 7.40 9.05
C LEU A 219 -15.62 7.34 10.42
N TYR A 220 -16.88 6.87 10.51
CA TYR A 220 -17.59 6.74 11.79
C TYR A 220 -17.04 5.64 12.68
N HIS A 221 -16.20 4.77 12.13
CA HIS A 221 -15.55 3.67 12.82
C HIS A 221 -14.02 3.85 12.88
N VAL A 222 -13.54 5.09 12.81
CA VAL A 222 -12.10 5.43 12.81
C VAL A 222 -11.32 4.87 13.99
N PHE A 223 -11.97 4.64 15.13
CA PHE A 223 -11.35 4.06 16.32
C PHE A 223 -11.70 2.59 16.56
N ARG A 224 -12.17 1.86 15.52
CA ARG A 224 -12.56 0.45 15.64
C ARG A 224 -11.36 -0.44 15.98
N TYR A 225 -10.21 -0.20 15.35
CA TYR A 225 -9.00 -1.02 15.55
C TYR A 225 -7.91 -0.34 16.36
N SER A 226 -7.89 1.00 16.40
CA SER A 226 -6.86 1.78 17.10
C SER A 226 -7.49 2.90 17.90
N LYS A 227 -7.11 3.05 19.17
CA LYS A 227 -7.63 4.15 20.00
C LYS A 227 -7.00 5.46 19.58
N LYS A 228 -7.73 6.56 19.77
CA LYS A 228 -7.23 7.91 19.49
C LYS A 228 -5.91 8.19 20.21
N GLU A 229 -5.81 7.81 21.47
CA GLU A 229 -4.61 8.05 22.29
C GLU A 229 -3.38 7.34 21.72
N ASP A 230 -3.56 6.13 21.20
CA ASP A 230 -2.50 5.34 20.57
C ASP A 230 -2.03 6.03 19.28
N LEU A 231 -2.95 6.55 18.47
CA LEU A 231 -2.65 7.27 17.23
C LEU A 231 -1.94 8.61 17.50
N ILE A 232 -2.37 9.35 18.50
CA ILE A 232 -1.69 10.58 18.95
C ILE A 232 -0.28 10.25 19.46
N THR A 233 -0.15 9.17 20.22
CA THR A 233 1.16 8.69 20.71
C THR A 233 2.07 8.29 19.55
N ALA A 234 1.54 7.59 18.55
CA ALA A 234 2.29 7.24 17.34
C ALA A 234 2.80 8.48 16.61
N ILE A 235 1.99 9.53 16.46
CA ILE A 235 2.41 10.81 15.87
C ILE A 235 3.56 11.44 16.68
N LEU A 236 3.47 11.43 18.01
CA LEU A 236 4.53 11.98 18.88
C LEU A 236 5.83 11.18 18.78
N ILE A 237 5.73 9.86 18.80
CA ILE A 237 6.89 8.96 18.62
C ILE A 237 7.51 9.17 17.25
N SER A 238 6.73 9.30 16.17
CA SER A 238 7.26 9.62 14.84
C SER A 238 8.12 10.89 14.85
N LYS A 239 7.64 11.96 15.51
CA LYS A 239 8.42 13.21 15.65
C LYS A 239 9.71 13.01 16.46
N GLU A 240 9.68 12.18 17.50
CA GLU A 240 10.88 11.83 18.26
C GLU A 240 11.90 11.07 17.40
N ILE A 241 11.43 10.09 16.62
CA ILE A 241 12.28 9.29 15.72
C ILE A 241 12.96 10.19 14.69
N LEU A 242 12.21 11.10 14.06
CA LEU A 242 12.73 12.04 13.05
C LEU A 242 13.87 12.92 13.60
N ASN A 243 13.90 13.15 14.92
CA ASN A 243 14.91 13.94 15.60
C ASN A 243 16.05 13.11 16.21
N THR A 244 16.03 11.78 16.05
CA THR A 244 16.94 10.86 16.75
C THR A 244 17.73 9.99 15.77
N ASN A 245 19.05 10.01 15.88
CA ASN A 245 19.90 9.06 15.14
C ASN A 245 19.85 7.67 15.78
N ASN A 246 19.82 6.63 14.95
CA ASN A 246 19.86 5.23 15.39
C ASN A 246 18.72 4.80 16.33
N PHE A 247 17.57 5.49 16.31
CA PHE A 247 16.43 5.20 17.19
C PHE A 247 16.05 3.72 17.19
N TRP A 248 15.97 3.10 16.01
CA TRP A 248 15.48 1.73 15.85
C TRP A 248 16.40 0.69 16.46
N LYS A 249 17.71 0.97 16.54
CA LYS A 249 18.68 0.07 17.18
C LYS A 249 18.48 -0.06 18.69
N LEU A 250 17.78 0.89 19.30
CA LEU A 250 17.55 0.94 20.74
C LEU A 250 16.12 0.50 21.13
N HIS A 251 15.12 0.80 20.30
CA HIS A 251 13.71 0.65 20.69
C HIS A 251 12.99 -0.55 20.07
N GLY A 252 13.52 -1.14 19.00
CA GLY A 252 12.94 -2.33 18.38
C GLY A 252 11.58 -2.09 17.67
N ASN A 253 10.95 -3.16 17.19
CA ASN A 253 9.53 -3.24 16.76
C ASN A 253 9.00 -2.18 15.75
N PRO A 254 9.69 -1.93 14.61
CA PRO A 254 9.24 -0.98 13.59
C PRO A 254 7.86 -1.27 13.00
N ALA A 255 7.36 -2.51 13.09
CA ALA A 255 6.02 -2.87 12.62
C ALA A 255 4.91 -2.06 13.30
N ASN A 256 5.07 -1.66 14.57
CA ASN A 256 4.06 -0.87 15.26
C ASN A 256 3.82 0.48 14.57
N ILE A 257 4.91 1.14 14.15
CA ILE A 257 4.80 2.39 13.40
C ILE A 257 4.18 2.14 12.02
N LEU A 258 4.57 1.06 11.32
CA LEU A 258 3.94 0.71 10.04
C LEU A 258 2.42 0.58 10.16
N TYR A 259 1.97 -0.14 11.20
CA TYR A 259 0.56 -0.32 11.52
C TYR A 259 -0.16 1.03 11.70
N TYR A 260 0.37 1.91 12.55
CA TYR A 260 -0.26 3.20 12.78
C TYR A 260 -0.25 4.09 11.54
N TYR A 261 0.79 4.05 10.69
CA TYR A 261 0.81 4.85 9.47
C TYR A 261 -0.27 4.46 8.46
N HIS A 262 -0.64 3.18 8.40
CA HIS A 262 -1.79 2.77 7.60
C HIS A 262 -3.11 3.30 8.18
N ASP A 263 -3.26 3.37 9.52
CA ASP A 263 -4.42 4.03 10.16
C ASP A 263 -4.42 5.55 9.93
N LEU A 264 -3.25 6.20 9.98
CA LEU A 264 -3.11 7.62 9.66
C LEU A 264 -3.52 7.91 8.21
N LEU A 265 -3.20 7.01 7.28
CA LEU A 265 -3.64 7.10 5.89
C LEU A 265 -5.16 6.88 5.77
N PHE A 266 -5.72 5.91 6.49
CA PHE A 266 -7.16 5.71 6.55
C PHE A 266 -7.89 6.98 7.02
N ILE A 267 -7.40 7.64 8.06
CA ILE A 267 -7.96 8.91 8.56
C ILE A 267 -7.92 9.99 7.48
N LEU A 268 -6.78 10.14 6.80
CA LEU A 268 -6.63 11.10 5.72
C LEU A 268 -7.64 10.85 4.58
N ASP A 269 -7.76 9.60 4.14
CA ASP A 269 -8.67 9.18 3.08
C ASP A 269 -10.14 9.32 3.49
N GLY A 270 -10.48 8.97 4.73
CA GLY A 270 -11.84 9.09 5.27
C GLY A 270 -12.30 10.55 5.35
N TYR A 271 -11.43 11.46 5.79
CA TYR A 271 -11.74 12.90 5.79
C TYR A 271 -11.75 13.52 4.40
N TRP A 272 -10.96 13.00 3.46
CA TRP A 272 -11.06 13.39 2.06
C TRP A 272 -12.42 13.03 1.46
N GLY A 273 -12.89 11.78 1.67
CA GLY A 273 -14.23 11.37 1.23
C GLY A 273 -15.34 12.18 1.91
N HIS A 274 -15.22 12.45 3.20
CA HIS A 274 -16.16 13.33 3.91
C HIS A 274 -16.17 14.75 3.32
N TYR A 275 -15.01 15.30 2.97
CA TYR A 275 -14.89 16.60 2.29
C TYR A 275 -15.55 16.62 0.92
N GLN A 276 -15.35 15.58 0.09
CA GLN A 276 -16.03 15.47 -1.21
C GLN A 276 -17.55 15.47 -1.03
N ASN A 277 -18.09 14.70 -0.08
CA ASN A 277 -19.52 14.68 0.23
C ASN A 277 -20.05 16.07 0.63
N ILE A 278 -19.30 16.83 1.43
CA ILE A 278 -19.68 18.20 1.82
C ILE A 278 -19.84 19.10 0.59
N LEU A 279 -18.93 19.00 -0.38
CA LEU A 279 -18.97 19.78 -1.62
C LEU A 279 -20.14 19.36 -2.52
N GLU A 280 -20.34 18.06 -2.69
CA GLU A 280 -21.40 17.50 -3.53
C GLU A 280 -22.80 17.84 -3.00
N ASP A 281 -22.97 17.81 -1.68
CA ASP A 281 -24.20 18.23 -1.00
C ASP A 281 -24.44 19.75 -1.07
N GLY A 282 -23.50 20.53 -1.59
CA GLY A 282 -23.60 22.00 -1.68
C GLY A 282 -23.61 22.70 -0.32
N LYS A 283 -23.02 22.07 0.72
CA LYS A 283 -23.00 22.64 2.08
C LYS A 283 -22.15 23.91 2.12
N ASP A 284 -22.60 24.95 2.83
CA ASP A 284 -21.78 26.15 3.06
C ASP A 284 -20.62 25.83 4.02
N ILE A 285 -19.41 25.70 3.46
CA ILE A 285 -18.18 25.45 4.21
C ILE A 285 -17.90 26.51 5.30
N ASN A 286 -18.47 27.72 5.19
CA ASN A 286 -18.31 28.79 6.18
C ASN A 286 -19.27 28.67 7.38
N THR A 287 -20.13 27.66 7.39
CA THR A 287 -21.07 27.37 8.47
C THR A 287 -20.32 27.26 9.79
N LYS A 288 -20.80 28.03 10.78
CA LYS A 288 -20.23 28.00 12.14
C LYS A 288 -20.87 26.88 12.94
N TRP A 289 -20.04 25.97 13.43
CA TRP A 289 -20.49 24.89 14.30
C TRP A 289 -20.81 25.43 15.70
N LYS A 290 -21.84 24.87 16.33
CA LYS A 290 -22.29 25.28 17.67
C LYS A 290 -21.94 24.19 18.68
N TYR A 291 -21.26 24.59 19.75
CA TYR A 291 -20.79 23.68 20.80
C TYR A 291 -21.43 24.04 22.16
N PRO A 292 -21.71 23.03 23.01
CA PRO A 292 -22.01 23.23 24.43
C PRO A 292 -20.95 24.06 25.15
N LYS A 293 -21.32 24.78 26.23
CA LYS A 293 -20.44 25.75 26.91
C LYS A 293 -19.18 25.12 27.51
N ASP A 294 -19.34 23.95 28.10
CA ASP A 294 -18.32 23.08 28.67
C ASP A 294 -17.31 22.64 27.59
N LYS A 295 -17.79 22.08 26.48
CA LYS A 295 -16.93 21.72 25.34
C LYS A 295 -16.25 22.92 24.71
N LYS A 296 -16.95 24.06 24.63
CA LYS A 296 -16.41 25.30 24.08
C LYS A 296 -15.20 25.80 24.89
N GLN A 297 -15.19 25.67 26.22
CA GLN A 297 -14.02 26.02 27.05
C GLN A 297 -12.84 25.09 26.83
N GLU A 298 -13.08 23.77 26.80
CA GLU A 298 -12.08 22.75 26.50
C GLU A 298 -11.41 23.01 25.15
N LEU A 299 -12.21 23.16 24.09
CA LEU A 299 -11.72 23.36 22.73
C LEU A 299 -10.97 24.69 22.54
N TYR A 300 -11.38 25.76 23.22
CA TYR A 300 -10.65 27.03 23.17
C TYR A 300 -9.34 27.03 23.95
N SER A 301 -9.25 26.23 25.02
CA SER A 301 -7.99 26.05 25.75
C SER A 301 -6.92 25.36 24.90
N MET A 302 -7.33 24.55 23.92
CA MET A 302 -6.43 23.88 22.97
C MET A 302 -5.95 24.79 21.82
N GLY A 303 -6.50 26.00 21.67
CA GLY A 303 -5.99 27.03 20.73
C GLY A 303 -6.42 26.89 19.26
N TYR A 304 -7.28 25.93 18.94
CA TYR A 304 -7.66 25.62 17.56
C TYR A 304 -8.70 26.60 16.99
N LYS A 305 -8.25 27.64 16.29
CA LYS A 305 -9.15 28.62 15.63
C LYS A 305 -10.05 27.96 14.57
N TRP A 306 -9.60 26.85 13.98
CA TRP A 306 -10.31 26.11 12.94
C TRP A 306 -11.58 25.42 13.45
N ILE A 307 -11.69 25.13 14.75
CA ILE A 307 -12.85 24.45 15.36
C ILE A 307 -14.16 25.20 15.14
N LYS A 308 -14.13 26.52 14.95
CA LYS A 308 -15.37 27.28 14.68
C LYS A 308 -15.97 26.96 13.31
N ARG A 309 -15.13 26.56 12.34
CA ARG A 309 -15.51 26.26 10.96
C ARG A 309 -14.71 25.05 10.45
N PRO A 310 -15.01 23.84 10.95
CA PRO A 310 -14.33 22.61 10.56
C PRO A 310 -14.31 22.37 9.04
N TRP A 311 -15.45 22.52 8.36
CA TRP A 311 -15.53 22.34 6.91
C TRP A 311 -14.66 23.34 6.14
N LYS A 312 -14.63 24.61 6.55
CA LYS A 312 -13.71 25.60 5.95
C LYS A 312 -12.26 25.18 6.13
N TYR A 313 -11.89 24.66 7.29
CA TYR A 313 -10.52 24.20 7.53
C TYR A 313 -10.15 23.03 6.63
N LEU A 314 -11.01 22.01 6.51
CA LEU A 314 -10.79 20.89 5.59
C LEU A 314 -10.65 21.38 4.14
N HIS A 315 -11.56 22.25 3.70
CA HIS A 315 -11.48 22.89 2.39
C HIS A 315 -10.16 23.61 2.18
N ASP A 316 -9.76 24.49 3.11
CA ASP A 316 -8.52 25.25 3.01
C ASP A 316 -7.28 24.33 2.95
N GLN A 317 -7.27 23.18 3.64
CA GLN A 317 -6.16 22.20 3.59
C GLN A 317 -6.10 21.43 2.27
N PHE A 318 -7.25 21.00 1.75
CA PHE A 318 -7.33 20.24 0.49
C PHE A 318 -7.21 21.13 -0.76
N GLU A 319 -7.51 22.42 -0.67
CA GLU A 319 -7.19 23.42 -1.71
C GLU A 319 -5.70 23.77 -1.71
N LYS A 320 -5.07 23.79 -0.53
CA LYS A 320 -3.62 24.06 -0.41
C LYS A 320 -2.78 22.95 -1.03
N LYS A 321 -3.20 21.70 -0.85
CA LYS A 321 -2.53 20.48 -1.34
C LYS A 321 -3.56 19.44 -1.70
N SER A 322 -3.42 18.83 -2.87
CA SER A 322 -4.26 17.70 -3.28
C SER A 322 -4.12 16.53 -2.32
N VAL A 323 -5.14 15.66 -2.24
CA VAL A 323 -5.07 14.43 -1.43
C VAL A 323 -3.87 13.56 -1.82
N GLN A 324 -3.49 13.52 -3.10
CA GLN A 324 -2.32 12.78 -3.58
C GLN A 324 -0.99 13.34 -3.04
N GLU A 325 -0.88 14.66 -2.90
CA GLU A 325 0.27 15.30 -2.24
C GLU A 325 0.31 14.95 -0.76
N TRP A 326 -0.82 14.98 -0.05
CA TRP A 326 -0.89 14.59 1.36
C TRP A 326 -0.50 13.12 1.57
N ARG A 327 -1.02 12.20 0.75
CA ARG A 327 -0.62 10.78 0.75
C ARG A 327 0.87 10.61 0.54
N SER A 328 1.42 11.32 -0.45
CA SER A 328 2.85 11.27 -0.76
C SER A 328 3.70 11.81 0.39
N MET A 329 3.27 12.88 1.07
CA MET A 329 3.96 13.41 2.24
C MET A 329 3.92 12.42 3.41
N LEU A 330 2.79 11.74 3.64
CA LEU A 330 2.68 10.74 4.69
C LEU A 330 3.59 9.52 4.43
N GLU A 331 3.64 9.02 3.19
CA GLU A 331 4.52 7.93 2.79
C GLU A 331 6.02 8.31 2.90
N LEU A 332 6.39 9.53 2.49
CA LEU A 332 7.76 10.04 2.68
C LEU A 332 8.11 10.18 4.16
N CYS A 333 7.15 10.62 4.98
CA CYS A 333 7.33 10.69 6.43
C CYS A 333 7.58 9.30 7.03
N LEU A 334 6.87 8.26 6.57
CA LEU A 334 7.11 6.87 6.97
C LEU A 334 8.52 6.42 6.57
N GLU A 335 8.96 6.71 5.34
CA GLU A 335 10.32 6.40 4.90
C GLU A 335 11.38 7.07 5.77
N ASP A 336 11.19 8.35 6.10
CA ASP A 336 12.09 9.12 6.96
C ASP A 336 12.13 8.57 8.38
N VAL A 337 10.97 8.23 8.95
CA VAL A 337 10.87 7.56 10.25
C VAL A 337 11.64 6.23 10.23
N PHE A 338 11.52 5.44 9.16
CA PHE A 338 12.27 4.20 9.00
C PHE A 338 13.74 4.37 8.63
N SER A 339 14.21 5.57 8.29
CA SER A 339 15.56 5.80 7.76
C SER A 339 16.66 5.59 8.81
N ASN A 340 16.31 5.63 10.10
CA ASN A 340 17.21 5.54 11.25
C ASN A 340 18.24 6.70 11.32
N ARG A 341 17.94 7.82 10.65
CA ARG A 341 18.77 9.03 10.60
C ARG A 341 17.96 10.23 11.08
N GLN A 342 18.64 11.14 11.76
CA GLN A 342 18.09 12.45 12.07
C GLN A 342 17.83 13.22 10.78
N ILE A 343 16.64 13.80 10.69
CA ILE A 343 16.17 14.52 9.51
C ILE A 343 16.49 16.01 9.63
N GLY A 344 16.94 16.61 8.52
CA GLY A 344 17.27 18.03 8.48
C GLY A 344 16.04 18.93 8.50
N TYR A 345 16.18 20.15 9.03
CA TYR A 345 15.11 21.12 9.29
C TYR A 345 14.06 21.30 8.17
N ARG A 346 14.47 21.33 6.89
CA ARG A 346 13.52 21.51 5.77
C ARG A 346 12.61 20.30 5.58
N VAL A 347 13.15 19.10 5.69
CA VAL A 347 12.40 17.85 5.52
C VAL A 347 11.53 17.61 6.76
N ASP A 348 12.08 17.91 7.94
CA ASP A 348 11.34 17.91 9.19
C ASP A 348 10.11 18.85 9.16
N ARG A 349 10.19 20.00 8.48
CA ARG A 349 9.02 20.88 8.29
C ARG A 349 7.88 20.19 7.53
N ASN A 350 8.18 19.45 6.47
CA ASN A 350 7.16 18.74 5.69
C ASN A 350 6.55 17.58 6.49
N ASN A 351 7.39 16.85 7.22
CA ASN A 351 6.95 15.76 8.09
C ASN A 351 6.07 16.27 9.23
N ASN A 352 6.46 17.38 9.87
CA ASN A 352 5.64 18.03 10.87
C ASN A 352 4.31 18.53 10.30
N GLU A 353 4.31 19.09 9.08
CA GLU A 353 3.08 19.58 8.45
C GLU A 353 2.04 18.46 8.24
N VAL A 354 2.44 17.30 7.70
CA VAL A 354 1.50 16.18 7.50
C VAL A 354 1.06 15.54 8.82
N LEU A 355 1.98 15.37 9.77
CA LEU A 355 1.67 14.81 11.09
C LEU A 355 0.75 15.73 11.91
N ASP A 356 0.96 17.04 11.84
CA ASP A 356 0.09 18.03 12.48
C ASP A 356 -1.29 18.04 11.81
N PHE A 357 -1.36 18.01 10.48
CA PHE A 357 -2.64 17.94 9.79
C PHE A 357 -3.46 16.71 10.21
N ILE A 358 -2.86 15.51 10.20
CA ILE A 358 -3.55 14.29 10.64
C ILE A 358 -3.94 14.36 12.12
N ARG A 359 -3.11 14.98 12.97
CA ARG A 359 -3.48 15.24 14.36
C ARG A 359 -4.73 16.13 14.46
N GLU A 360 -4.84 17.19 13.66
CA GLU A 360 -6.05 18.01 13.62
C GLU A 360 -7.28 17.21 13.14
N LEU A 361 -7.11 16.30 12.16
CA LEU A 361 -8.16 15.37 11.72
C LEU A 361 -8.65 14.47 12.86
N LEU A 362 -7.75 13.95 13.70
CA LEU A 362 -8.13 13.17 14.89
C LEU A 362 -8.94 13.96 15.92
N TYR A 363 -8.75 15.28 16.00
CA TYR A 363 -9.58 16.15 16.84
C TYR A 363 -10.90 16.53 16.18
N LEU A 364 -10.96 16.59 14.85
CA LEU A 364 -12.20 16.81 14.12
C LEU A 364 -13.23 15.72 14.41
N ASP A 365 -12.80 14.49 14.63
CA ASP A 365 -13.73 13.37 14.83
C ASP A 365 -14.61 13.56 16.08
N GLU A 366 -14.02 14.06 17.16
CA GLU A 366 -14.75 14.40 18.40
C GLU A 366 -15.80 15.50 18.18
N LEU A 367 -15.68 16.26 17.10
CA LEU A 367 -16.60 17.33 16.77
C LEU A 367 -17.76 16.83 15.90
N ASN A 368 -17.65 15.67 15.24
CA ASN A 368 -18.67 15.16 14.29
C ASN A 368 -20.07 15.10 14.92
N ALA A 369 -20.18 14.86 16.22
CA ALA A 369 -21.45 14.89 16.95
C ALA A 369 -22.17 16.26 16.94
N TYR A 370 -21.45 17.34 16.65
CA TYR A 370 -21.94 18.72 16.57
C TYR A 370 -22.04 19.23 15.13
N GLU A 371 -21.82 18.35 14.14
CA GLU A 371 -21.99 18.70 12.73
C GLU A 371 -23.40 19.28 12.50
N PRO A 372 -23.53 20.49 11.94
CA PRO A 372 -24.82 21.10 11.69
C PRO A 372 -25.66 20.24 10.74
N LYS A 373 -26.84 19.82 11.21
CA LYS A 373 -27.89 19.28 10.32
C LYS A 373 -28.46 20.45 9.52
N ILE A 374 -28.24 20.43 8.21
CA ILE A 374 -28.85 21.40 7.29
C ILE A 374 -30.13 20.76 6.76
N TYR A 375 -31.26 21.41 7.02
CA TYR A 375 -32.60 20.98 6.59
C TYR A 375 -32.94 21.55 5.22
#